data_AF-A0A534SQM1-F1
#
_entry.id   AF-A0A534SQM1-F1
#
_cell.length_a   1.000
_cell.length_b   1.000
_cell.length_c   1.000
_cell.angle_alpha   90.00
_cell.angle_beta   90.00
_cell.angle_gamma   90.00
#
_symmetry.space_group_name_H-M   'P 1'
#
loop_
_entity.id
_entity.type
_entity.pdbx_description
1 polymer ?
#
loop_
_entity_poly.entity_id
_entity_poly.type
_entity_poly.pdbx_seq_one_letter_code
_entity_poly.pdbx_strand_id
1 'polypeptide(L)'
;MALHRLTSITIGVPDVAATAAYYEDFGLMPARGGRFATADGGEQLALVAAARRRLVELGIGVDDVDDLERAAANLARVGGRVEREGSSVTTVDPGTQVRVVLRIAARIRQAAPAAPATNGPGHAGRPSARAAAVLRAGPVRPRKLGHVVLGSTDVGAS
;
A
#
# COMPACT_ATOMS: atom_id res chain seq x y z
N MET A 1 16.55 4.08 -7.76
CA MET A 1 15.72 2.86 -7.65
C MET A 1 14.37 3.20 -8.25
N ALA A 2 14.07 2.63 -9.43
CA ALA A 2 12.94 3.01 -10.28
C ALA A 2 11.58 2.76 -9.61
N LEU A 3 11.42 1.59 -8.99
CA LEU A 3 10.24 1.25 -8.20
C LEU A 3 10.43 1.75 -6.77
N HIS A 4 9.59 2.67 -6.31
CA HIS A 4 9.88 3.42 -5.08
C HIS A 4 8.75 3.45 -4.04
N ARG A 5 7.54 3.06 -4.41
CA ARG A 5 6.41 2.94 -3.46
C ARG A 5 5.37 1.95 -3.94
N LEU A 6 4.56 1.48 -3.01
CA LEU A 6 3.23 0.99 -3.34
C LEU A 6 2.29 2.19 -3.49
N THR A 7 1.55 2.23 -4.58
CA THR A 7 0.61 3.32 -4.86
C THR A 7 -0.78 2.94 -4.34
N SER A 8 -1.29 1.77 -4.69
CA SER A 8 -2.55 1.22 -4.15
C SER A 8 -2.58 -0.30 -4.15
N ILE A 9 -3.54 -0.86 -3.43
CA ILE A 9 -4.00 -2.24 -3.61
C ILE A 9 -5.51 -2.27 -3.81
N THR A 10 -5.98 -3.24 -4.59
CA THR A 10 -7.40 -3.56 -4.70
C THR A 10 -7.64 -4.94 -4.12
N ILE A 11 -8.48 -5.03 -3.09
CA ILE A 11 -8.83 -6.29 -2.44
C ILE A 11 -10.27 -6.65 -2.85
N GLY A 12 -10.42 -7.81 -3.48
CA GLY A 12 -11.73 -8.41 -3.70
C GLY A 12 -12.22 -9.08 -2.43
N VAL A 13 -13.47 -8.85 -2.03
CA VAL A 13 -14.09 -9.44 -0.83
C VAL A 13 -15.57 -9.81 -1.05
N PRO A 14 -16.11 -10.81 -0.33
CA PRO A 14 -17.53 -11.19 -0.44
C PRO A 14 -18.48 -10.11 0.09
N ASP A 15 -18.09 -9.44 1.17
CA ASP A 15 -18.87 -8.37 1.79
C ASP A 15 -18.02 -7.10 1.87
N VAL A 16 -18.28 -6.20 0.91
CA VAL A 16 -17.59 -4.91 0.80
C VAL A 16 -17.96 -3.99 1.96
N ALA A 17 -19.22 -4.01 2.42
CA ALA A 17 -19.71 -3.10 3.45
C ALA A 17 -19.11 -3.46 4.81
N ALA A 18 -19.13 -4.73 5.20
CA ALA A 18 -18.51 -5.19 6.44
C ALA A 18 -16.98 -4.96 6.44
N THR A 19 -16.32 -5.23 5.30
CA THR A 19 -14.87 -5.00 5.18
C THR A 19 -14.53 -3.51 5.21
N ALA A 20 -15.38 -2.66 4.62
CA ALA A 20 -15.23 -1.21 4.65
C ALA A 20 -15.30 -0.67 6.09
N ALA A 21 -16.30 -1.10 6.87
CA ALA A 21 -16.43 -0.74 8.27
C ALA A 21 -15.19 -1.13 9.08
N TYR A 22 -14.66 -2.34 8.86
CA TYR A 22 -13.41 -2.78 9.50
C TYR A 22 -12.23 -1.84 9.19
N TYR A 23 -12.05 -1.41 7.94
CA TYR A 23 -10.91 -0.55 7.59
C TYR A 23 -11.06 0.88 8.10
N GLU A 24 -12.30 1.36 8.24
CA GLU A 24 -12.59 2.63 8.90
C GLU A 24 -12.28 2.56 10.40
N ASP A 25 -12.70 1.49 11.08
CA ASP A 25 -12.38 1.22 12.49
C ASP A 25 -10.87 1.04 12.71
N PHE A 26 -10.19 0.36 11.77
CA PHE A 26 -8.74 0.24 11.73
C PHE A 26 -8.04 1.60 11.57
N GLY A 27 -8.77 2.62 11.12
CA GLY A 27 -8.34 4.00 11.12
C GLY A 27 -7.90 4.55 9.77
N LEU A 28 -8.18 3.83 8.66
CA LEU A 28 -8.05 4.40 7.32
C LEU A 28 -9.16 5.44 7.08
N MET A 29 -8.87 6.42 6.24
CA MET A 29 -9.83 7.48 5.92
C MET A 29 -10.69 7.03 4.74
N PRO A 30 -12.02 6.89 4.89
CA PRO A 30 -12.89 6.52 3.78
C PRO A 30 -12.85 7.59 2.69
N ALA A 31 -12.83 7.14 1.44
CA ALA A 31 -12.96 7.92 0.23
C ALA A 31 -14.13 7.39 -0.61
N ARG A 32 -14.36 7.97 -1.78
CA ARG A 32 -15.51 7.58 -2.62
C ARG A 32 -15.33 6.18 -3.21
N GLY A 33 -16.43 5.43 -3.32
CA GLY A 33 -16.47 4.17 -4.06
C GLY A 33 -15.70 3.01 -3.42
N GLY A 34 -15.75 2.87 -2.08
CA GLY A 34 -15.07 1.77 -1.38
C GLY A 34 -13.55 1.93 -1.34
N ARG A 35 -13.05 3.16 -1.50
CA ARG A 35 -11.63 3.50 -1.42
C ARG A 35 -11.28 4.03 -0.04
N PHE A 36 -10.02 3.87 0.33
CA PHE A 36 -9.50 4.31 1.61
C PHE A 36 -8.11 4.91 1.46
N ALA A 37 -7.88 5.99 2.19
CA ALA A 37 -6.63 6.72 2.22
C ALA A 37 -5.84 6.49 3.51
N THR A 38 -4.52 6.52 3.38
CA THR A 38 -3.58 6.58 4.51
C THR A 38 -3.09 8.02 4.69
N ALA A 39 -2.58 8.35 5.88
CA ALA A 39 -2.26 9.74 6.23
C ALA A 39 -1.22 10.41 5.31
N ASP A 40 -0.16 9.69 4.91
CA ASP A 40 0.89 10.23 4.03
C ASP A 40 0.78 9.70 2.59
N GLY A 41 0.00 8.65 2.37
CA GLY A 41 0.02 7.87 1.13
C GLY A 41 -1.07 8.24 0.12
N GLY A 42 -2.07 9.02 0.52
CA GLY A 42 -3.29 9.26 -0.26
C GLY A 42 -4.15 8.01 -0.33
N GLU A 43 -4.99 7.87 -1.36
CA GLU A 43 -5.80 6.67 -1.59
C GLU A 43 -4.90 5.46 -1.92
N GLN A 44 -4.90 4.46 -1.04
CA GLN A 44 -4.01 3.30 -1.15
C GLN A 44 -4.73 1.95 -1.07
N LEU A 45 -6.04 1.95 -0.79
CA LEU A 45 -6.85 0.74 -0.74
C LEU A 45 -8.16 0.96 -1.51
N ALA A 46 -8.55 -0.02 -2.31
CA ALA A 46 -9.89 -0.12 -2.89
C ALA A 46 -10.47 -1.51 -2.55
N LEU A 47 -11.77 -1.53 -2.26
CA LEU A 47 -12.52 -2.76 -2.05
C LEU A 47 -13.47 -3.01 -3.22
N VAL A 48 -13.47 -4.23 -3.73
CA VAL A 48 -14.37 -4.65 -4.81
C VAL A 48 -15.07 -5.94 -4.42
N ALA A 49 -16.27 -6.17 -4.97
CA ALA A 49 -16.97 -7.42 -4.76
C ALA A 49 -16.22 -8.58 -5.43
N ALA A 50 -16.04 -9.68 -4.71
CA ALA A 50 -15.51 -10.93 -5.24
C ALA A 50 -15.99 -12.10 -4.39
N ALA A 51 -16.14 -13.30 -4.98
CA ALA A 51 -16.63 -14.48 -4.27
C ALA A 51 -15.73 -14.92 -3.09
N ARG A 52 -14.44 -14.53 -3.09
CA ARG A 52 -13.48 -14.81 -2.02
C ARG A 52 -12.52 -13.66 -1.81
N ARG A 53 -11.98 -13.54 -0.60
CA ARG A 53 -10.93 -12.55 -0.30
C ARG A 53 -9.68 -12.82 -1.13
N ARG A 54 -9.25 -11.85 -1.93
CA ARG A 54 -8.00 -11.92 -2.71
C ARG A 54 -7.44 -10.55 -3.05
N LEU A 55 -6.13 -10.46 -3.28
CA LEU A 55 -5.57 -9.30 -3.98
C LEU A 55 -5.95 -9.40 -5.46
N VAL A 56 -6.56 -8.35 -5.97
CA VAL A 56 -6.96 -8.24 -7.39
C VAL A 56 -5.92 -7.43 -8.16
N GLU A 57 -5.48 -6.33 -7.56
CA GLU A 57 -4.52 -5.41 -8.19
C GLU A 57 -3.50 -4.89 -7.19
N LEU A 58 -2.25 -4.77 -7.66
CA LEU A 58 -1.14 -4.13 -6.99
C LEU A 58 -0.62 -2.96 -7.81
N GLY A 59 -0.67 -1.76 -7.24
CA GLY A 59 -0.09 -0.55 -7.82
C GLY A 59 1.31 -0.27 -7.29
N ILE A 60 2.25 0.03 -8.19
CA ILE A 60 3.64 0.38 -7.89
C ILE A 60 3.98 1.74 -8.54
N GLY A 61 4.69 2.58 -7.80
CA GLY A 61 5.12 3.91 -8.26
C GLY A 61 6.51 3.91 -8.85
N VAL A 62 6.67 4.60 -9.98
CA VAL A 62 7.96 4.95 -10.59
C VAL A 62 8.19 6.46 -10.65
N ASP A 63 9.43 6.90 -10.89
CA ASP A 63 9.75 8.33 -10.91
C ASP A 63 9.33 9.00 -12.22
N ASP A 64 9.52 8.34 -13.37
CA ASP A 64 9.31 8.94 -14.70
C ASP A 64 8.97 7.91 -15.80
N VAL A 65 8.90 8.39 -17.05
CA VAL A 65 8.59 7.58 -18.24
C VAL A 65 9.72 6.60 -18.57
N ASP A 66 10.98 7.00 -18.38
CA ASP A 66 12.14 6.14 -18.68
C ASP A 66 12.15 4.93 -17.74
N ASP A 67 11.74 5.11 -16.48
CA ASP A 67 11.52 4.02 -15.54
C ASP A 67 10.40 3.07 -15.98
N LEU A 68 9.28 3.59 -16.50
CA LEU A 68 8.19 2.76 -17.05
C LEU A 68 8.66 1.94 -18.24
N GLU A 69 9.32 2.56 -19.21
CA GLU A 69 9.76 1.87 -20.43
C GLU A 69 10.82 0.81 -20.11
N ARG A 70 11.73 1.11 -19.17
CA ARG A 70 12.70 0.13 -18.70
C ARG A 70 12.02 -1.06 -18.00
N ALA A 71 10.99 -0.82 -17.19
CA ALA A 71 10.24 -1.90 -16.56
C ALA A 71 9.49 -2.75 -17.60
N ALA A 72 8.84 -2.12 -18.57
CA ALA A 72 8.12 -2.80 -19.65
C ALA A 72 9.04 -3.65 -20.52
N ALA A 73 10.22 -3.14 -20.89
CA ALA A 73 11.23 -3.88 -21.63
C ALA A 73 11.76 -5.09 -20.84
N ASN A 74 12.00 -4.94 -19.54
CA ASN A 74 12.43 -6.03 -18.67
C ASN A 74 11.37 -7.12 -18.53
N LEU A 75 10.10 -6.74 -18.38
CA LEU A 75 8.97 -7.68 -18.32
C LEU A 75 8.84 -8.47 -19.62
N ALA A 76 8.93 -7.80 -20.77
CA ALA A 76 8.89 -8.47 -22.08
C ALA A 76 10.04 -9.48 -22.26
N ARG A 77 11.25 -9.14 -21.78
CA ARG A 77 12.42 -10.02 -21.86
C ARG A 77 12.27 -11.32 -21.07
N VAL A 78 11.48 -11.30 -19.98
CA VAL A 78 11.17 -12.51 -19.20
C VAL A 78 9.87 -13.19 -19.65
N GLY A 79 9.32 -12.80 -20.80
CA GLY A 79 8.12 -13.40 -21.38
C GLY A 79 6.79 -12.87 -20.81
N GLY A 80 6.83 -11.84 -19.98
CA GLY A 80 5.64 -11.20 -19.43
C GLY A 80 4.84 -10.45 -20.50
N ARG A 81 3.51 -10.61 -20.49
CA ARG A 81 2.62 -9.80 -21.33
C ARG A 81 2.43 -8.43 -20.70
N VAL A 82 2.71 -7.39 -21.48
CA VAL A 82 2.66 -6.01 -21.01
C VAL A 82 1.65 -5.22 -21.80
N GLU A 83 0.70 -4.61 -21.10
CA GLU A 83 -0.24 -3.63 -21.64
C GLU A 83 0.24 -2.22 -21.28
N ARG A 84 0.20 -1.30 -22.25
CA ARG A 84 0.58 0.10 -22.07
C ARG A 84 -0.64 0.97 -22.23
N GLU A 85 -0.85 1.87 -21.28
CA GLU A 85 -1.95 2.83 -21.32
C GLU A 85 -1.51 4.16 -20.70
N GLY A 86 -1.37 5.19 -21.53
CA GLY A 86 -0.95 6.53 -21.11
C GLY A 86 0.37 6.49 -20.33
N SER A 87 0.35 6.93 -19.08
CA SER A 87 1.48 6.93 -18.15
C SER A 87 1.51 5.70 -17.23
N SER A 88 1.07 4.55 -17.73
CA SER A 88 1.04 3.31 -16.98
C SER A 88 1.42 2.08 -17.79
N VAL A 89 1.99 1.11 -17.10
CA VAL A 89 2.40 -0.21 -17.60
C VAL A 89 1.71 -1.25 -16.74
N THR A 90 1.00 -2.18 -17.36
CA THR A 90 0.26 -3.25 -16.67
C THR A 90 0.78 -4.62 -17.11
N THR A 91 0.87 -5.53 -16.14
CA THR A 91 1.10 -6.96 -16.38
C THR A 91 0.23 -7.78 -15.43
N VAL A 92 0.16 -9.09 -15.64
CA VAL A 92 -0.46 -10.05 -14.72
C VAL A 92 0.62 -11.02 -14.27
N ASP A 93 0.80 -11.15 -12.96
CA ASP A 93 1.66 -12.19 -12.38
C ASP A 93 1.00 -13.55 -12.67
N PRO A 94 1.66 -14.46 -13.41
CA PRO A 94 1.05 -15.74 -13.77
C PRO A 94 0.94 -16.71 -12.58
N GLY A 95 1.79 -16.58 -11.55
CA GLY A 95 1.74 -17.45 -10.38
C GLY A 95 0.56 -17.12 -9.45
N THR A 96 0.20 -15.85 -9.33
CA THR A 96 -0.87 -15.40 -8.40
C THR A 96 -2.11 -14.83 -9.08
N GLN A 97 -2.05 -14.58 -10.39
CA GLN A 97 -3.08 -13.93 -11.19
C GLN A 97 -3.45 -12.53 -10.67
N VAL A 98 -2.49 -11.85 -10.02
CA VAL A 98 -2.62 -10.47 -9.57
C VAL A 98 -2.27 -9.55 -10.73
N ARG A 99 -3.14 -8.56 -10.99
CA ARG A 99 -2.83 -7.46 -11.91
C ARG A 99 -1.82 -6.53 -11.27
N VAL A 100 -0.68 -6.31 -11.89
CA VAL A 100 0.37 -5.40 -11.40
C VAL A 100 0.42 -4.18 -12.31
N VAL A 101 0.30 -2.99 -11.71
CA VAL A 101 0.22 -1.71 -12.43
C VAL A 101 1.33 -0.80 -11.97
N LEU A 102 2.24 -0.48 -12.88
CA LEU A 102 3.27 0.53 -12.69
C LEU A 102 2.73 1.87 -13.20
N ARG A 103 2.91 2.93 -12.42
CA ARG A 103 2.52 4.29 -12.80
C ARG A 103 3.48 5.31 -12.24
N ILE A 104 3.63 6.43 -12.94
CA ILE A 104 4.40 7.57 -12.43
C ILE A 104 3.70 8.12 -11.20
N ALA A 105 4.44 8.23 -10.09
CA ALA A 105 3.90 8.75 -8.83
C ALA A 105 4.99 9.45 -8.04
N ALA A 106 4.62 10.51 -7.31
CA ALA A 106 5.53 11.12 -6.36
C ALA A 106 5.89 10.14 -5.23
N ARG A 107 7.16 10.17 -4.81
CA ARG A 107 7.66 9.48 -3.62
C ARG A 107 6.93 9.99 -2.38
N ILE A 108 6.55 9.07 -1.48
CA ILE A 108 5.91 9.43 -0.21
C ILE A 108 6.95 10.12 0.67
N ARG A 109 6.65 11.34 1.11
CA ARG A 109 7.43 12.04 2.14
C ARG A 109 6.73 11.89 3.48
N GLN A 110 7.41 11.29 4.45
CA GLN A 110 6.87 11.10 5.80
C GLN A 110 7.61 12.04 6.75
N ALA A 111 6.91 13.02 7.31
CA ALA A 111 7.47 13.81 8.40
C ALA A 111 7.79 12.88 9.58
N ALA A 112 8.97 13.03 10.16
CA ALA A 112 9.30 12.32 11.39
C ALA A 112 8.31 12.77 12.48
N PRO A 113 7.66 11.83 13.19
CA PRO A 113 6.81 12.23 14.30
C PRO A 113 7.67 12.83 15.40
N ALA A 114 7.10 13.74 16.20
CA ALA A 114 7.75 14.19 17.42
C ALA A 114 8.07 12.98 18.30
N ALA A 115 9.31 12.90 18.79
CA ALA A 115 9.71 11.82 19.69
C ALA A 115 8.87 11.94 20.97
N PRO A 116 8.17 10.87 21.40
CA PRO A 116 7.43 10.91 22.64
C PRO A 116 8.40 11.04 23.82
N ALA A 117 7.98 11.73 24.87
CA ALA A 117 8.74 11.79 26.11
C ALA A 117 8.95 10.37 26.69
N THR A 118 10.19 10.02 27.01
CA THR A 118 10.57 8.71 27.56
C THR A 118 11.50 8.89 28.76
N ASN A 119 11.51 7.90 29.67
CA ASN A 119 12.50 7.84 30.74
C ASN A 119 13.68 7.00 30.25
N GLY A 120 14.90 7.41 30.56
CA GLY A 120 16.14 6.71 30.27
C GLY A 120 17.15 6.84 31.42
N PRO A 121 18.30 6.15 31.34
CA PRO A 121 19.34 6.25 32.36
C PRO A 121 19.78 7.71 32.57
N GLY A 122 19.68 8.21 33.80
CA GLY A 122 20.04 9.59 34.15
C GLY A 122 19.09 10.68 33.60
N HIS A 123 18.00 10.31 32.92
CA HIS A 123 17.05 11.26 32.34
C HIS A 123 15.60 10.83 32.56
N ALA A 124 14.86 11.56 33.40
CA ALA A 124 13.44 11.35 33.60
C ALA A 124 12.62 12.31 32.72
N GLY A 125 12.36 11.93 31.46
CA GLY A 125 11.56 12.74 30.52
C GLY A 125 10.05 12.71 30.78
N ARG A 126 9.57 11.79 31.61
CA ARG A 126 8.15 11.66 32.01
C ARG A 126 8.00 11.34 33.51
N PRO A 127 8.50 12.19 34.43
CA PRO A 127 8.34 11.93 35.86
C PRO A 127 6.86 11.96 36.20
N SER A 128 6.38 10.90 36.85
CA SER A 128 4.98 10.78 37.29
C SER A 128 3.92 10.80 36.17
N ALA A 129 4.30 10.58 34.91
CA ALA A 129 3.38 10.47 33.78
C ALA A 129 3.42 9.08 33.12
N ARG A 130 2.23 8.59 32.72
CA ARG A 130 2.11 7.37 31.91
C ARG A 130 2.67 7.61 30.50
N ALA A 131 3.15 6.55 29.85
CA ALA A 131 3.60 6.64 28.47
C ALA A 131 2.44 7.08 27.56
N ALA A 132 2.73 7.93 26.57
CA ALA A 132 1.73 8.43 25.61
C ALA A 132 0.98 7.30 24.87
N ALA A 133 1.62 6.13 24.70
CA ALA A 133 0.99 4.97 24.09
C ALA A 133 -0.15 4.37 24.93
N VAL A 134 -0.12 4.53 26.26
CA VAL A 134 -1.15 4.02 27.19
C VAL A 134 -2.36 4.95 27.23
N LEU A 135 -2.13 6.26 27.16
CA LEU A 135 -3.17 7.28 27.23
C LEU A 135 -3.64 7.75 25.84
N ARG A 136 -3.34 7.01 24.78
CA ARG A 136 -3.68 7.40 23.42
C ARG A 136 -5.19 7.56 23.30
N ALA A 137 -5.63 8.80 23.08
CA ALA A 137 -7.01 9.14 22.76
C ALA A 137 -7.16 9.24 21.24
N GLY A 138 -8.19 8.59 20.70
CA GLY A 138 -8.52 8.62 19.27
C GLY A 138 -7.95 7.46 18.44
N PRO A 139 -8.45 7.29 17.22
CA PRO A 139 -8.11 6.18 16.34
C PRO A 139 -6.65 6.26 15.87
N VAL A 140 -6.04 5.10 15.66
CA VAL A 140 -4.75 5.02 14.96
C VAL A 140 -4.92 5.51 13.52
N ARG A 141 -3.86 6.06 12.93
CA ARG A 141 -3.85 6.50 11.53
C ARG A 141 -2.71 5.83 10.80
N PRO A 142 -2.96 4.72 10.07
CA PRO A 142 -1.96 4.12 9.21
C PRO A 142 -1.38 5.17 8.26
N ARG A 143 -0.05 5.22 8.19
CA ARG A 143 0.67 6.30 7.51
C ARG A 143 0.79 6.06 6.01
N LYS A 144 1.20 4.87 5.62
CA LYS A 144 1.33 4.43 4.24
C LYS A 144 1.19 2.92 4.13
N LEU A 145 0.87 2.46 2.93
CA LEU A 145 1.02 1.07 2.53
C LEU A 145 2.52 0.72 2.50
N GLY A 146 2.92 -0.20 3.37
CA GLY A 146 4.33 -0.53 3.60
C GLY A 146 4.87 -1.56 2.61
N HIS A 147 4.20 -2.70 2.54
CA HIS A 147 4.55 -3.84 1.70
C HIS A 147 3.30 -4.68 1.41
N VAL A 148 3.44 -5.62 0.47
CA VAL A 148 2.44 -6.66 0.16
C VAL A 148 3.16 -7.99 0.16
N VAL A 149 2.51 -9.03 0.68
CA VAL A 149 2.99 -10.40 0.61
C VAL A 149 2.03 -11.19 -0.26
N LEU A 150 2.57 -11.90 -1.25
CA LEU A 150 1.80 -12.76 -2.14
C LEU A 150 2.19 -14.21 -1.90
N GLY A 151 1.19 -15.07 -1.70
CA GLY A 151 1.37 -16.51 -1.70
C GLY A 151 1.16 -17.05 -3.12
N SER A 152 2.15 -17.79 -3.62
CA SER A 152 2.09 -18.47 -4.92
C SER A 152 2.40 -19.96 -4.74
N THR A 153 1.69 -20.82 -5.48
CA THR A 153 2.04 -22.24 -5.60
C THR A 153 3.15 -22.48 -6.62
N ASP A 154 3.48 -21.47 -7.43
CA ASP A 154 4.57 -21.49 -8.41
C ASP A 154 5.34 -20.16 -8.31
N VAL A 155 6.31 -20.13 -7.39
CA VAL A 155 7.18 -18.96 -7.18
C VAL A 155 8.09 -18.72 -8.39
N GLY A 156 8.44 -19.77 -9.15
CA GLY A 156 9.31 -19.62 -10.32
C GLY A 156 8.62 -18.93 -11.50
N ALA A 157 7.30 -19.06 -11.59
CA ALA A 157 6.49 -18.32 -12.55
C ALA A 157 6.24 -16.85 -12.15
N SER A 158 6.37 -16.51 -10.86
CA SER A 158 6.00 -15.18 -10.32
C SER A 158 7.08 -14.12 -10.51
#